data_AF-A0A8T3YKJ9-F1
#
_entry.id   AF-A0A8T3YKJ9-F1
#
_cell.length_a   1.000
_cell.length_b   1.000
_cell.length_c   1.000
_cell.angle_alpha   90.00
_cell.angle_beta   90.00
_cell.angle_gamma   90.00
#
_symmetry.space_group_name_H-M   'P 1'
#
loop_
_entity.id
_entity.type
_entity.pdbx_description
1 polymer ?
#
loop_
_entity_poly.entity_id
_entity_poly.type
_entity_poly.pdbx_seq_one_letter_code
_entity_poly.pdbx_strand_id
1 'polypeptide(L)' 'MQWKDIKRLMKENEKYTNMLEEYDRTGHLPLEKLRRSFTLQRGAYQKLKAASQREGRPMSRLLDELIERSYA' A
#
# COMPACT_ATOMS: atom_id res chain seq x y z
N MET A 1 7.97 -15.22 -28.02
CA MET A 1 8.58 -14.05 -27.35
C MET A 1 10.07 -14.30 -27.25
N GLN A 2 10.92 -13.45 -27.84
CA GLN A 2 12.36 -13.71 -27.89
C GLN A 2 13.00 -13.36 -26.53
N TRP A 3 14.02 -14.10 -26.12
CA TRP A 3 14.71 -13.90 -24.82
C TRP A 3 15.24 -12.48 -24.62
N LYS A 4 15.54 -11.78 -25.73
CA LYS A 4 15.96 -10.37 -25.73
C LYS A 4 14.85 -9.43 -25.29
N ASP A 5 13.60 -9.70 -25.66
CA ASP A 5 12.44 -8.88 -25.30
C ASP A 5 12.13 -9.03 -23.80
N ILE A 6 12.25 -10.25 -23.28
CA ILE A 6 12.08 -10.56 -21.86
C ILE A 6 13.15 -9.83 -21.02
N LYS A 7 14.42 -9.90 -21.43
CA LYS A 7 15.50 -9.15 -20.74
C LYS A 7 15.29 -7.64 -20.78
N ARG A 8 14.76 -7.11 -21.90
CA ARG A 8 14.48 -5.68 -22.02
C ARG A 8 13.34 -5.26 -21.09
N LEU A 9 12.25 -6.03 -21.06
CA LEU A 9 11.13 -5.83 -20.14
C LEU A 9 11.53 -5.94 -18.66
N MET A 10 12.37 -6.92 -18.32
CA MET A 10 12.92 -7.07 -16.97
C MET A 10 13.81 -5.89 -16.58
N LYS A 11 14.60 -5.34 -17.52
CA LYS A 11 15.41 -4.15 -17.26
C LYS A 11 14.57 -2.88 -17.13
N GLU A 12 13.53 -2.75 -17.94
CA GLU A 12 12.56 -1.63 -17.87
C GLU A 12 11.75 -1.67 -16.55
N ASN A 13 11.53 -2.86 -15.97
CA ASN A 13 10.73 -3.07 -14.75
C ASN A 13 11.55 -3.61 -13.57
N GLU A 14 12.87 -3.45 -13.60
CA GLU A 14 13.83 -4.07 -12.68
C GLU A 14 13.46 -3.85 -11.21
N LYS A 15 13.00 -2.64 -10.89
CA LYS A 15 12.52 -2.28 -9.54
C LYS A 15 11.35 -3.16 -9.08
N TYR A 16 10.37 -3.38 -9.94
CA TYR A 16 9.20 -4.21 -9.62
C TYR A 16 9.55 -5.69 -9.61
N THR A 17 10.43 -6.13 -10.52
CA THR A 17 10.93 -7.51 -10.55
C THR A 17 11.66 -7.86 -9.26
N ASN A 18 12.57 -6.99 -8.79
CA ASN A 18 13.27 -7.18 -7.52
C ASN A 18 12.29 -7.19 -6.33
N MET A 19 11.29 -6.30 -6.33
CA MET A 19 10.27 -6.24 -5.29
C MET A 19 9.44 -7.53 -5.20
N LEU A 20 9.12 -8.13 -6.35
CA LEU A 20 8.40 -9.40 -6.44
C LEU A 20 9.26 -10.60 -6.03
N GLU A 21 10.54 -10.64 -6.43
CA GLU A 21 11.47 -11.67 -5.97
C GLU A 21 11.70 -11.61 -4.46
N GLU A 22 11.75 -10.41 -3.88
CA GLU A 22 11.93 -10.21 -2.46
C GLU A 22 10.69 -10.65 -1.65
N TYR A 23 9.50 -10.40 -2.20
CA TYR A 23 8.25 -10.94 -1.66
C TYR A 23 8.19 -12.47 -1.70
N ASP A 24 8.58 -13.09 -2.82
CA ASP A 24 8.57 -14.55 -2.98
C ASP A 24 9.54 -15.23 -1.99
N ARG A 25 10.65 -14.57 -1.68
CA ARG A 25 11.65 -15.06 -0.70
C ARG A 25 11.24 -14.86 0.75
N THR A 26 10.58 -13.76 1.09
CA THR A 26 10.38 -13.34 2.49
C THR A 26 8.93 -13.41 2.96
N GLY A 27 7.98 -13.56 2.04
CA GLY A 27 6.54 -13.39 2.31
C GLY A 27 6.14 -11.94 2.58
N HIS A 28 7.06 -10.97 2.43
CA HIS A 28 6.85 -9.57 2.77
C HIS A 28 7.27 -8.66 1.61
N LEU A 29 6.38 -7.78 1.17
CA LEU A 29 6.73 -6.76 0.19
C LEU A 29 7.64 -5.74 0.90
N PRO A 30 8.79 -5.37 0.32
CA PRO A 30 9.71 -4.36 0.87
C PRO A 30 9.14 -2.94 0.66
N LEU A 31 7.88 -2.75 1.02
CA LEU A 31 7.19 -1.47 0.96
C LEU A 31 7.52 -0.69 2.24
N GLU A 32 8.26 0.39 2.07
CA GLU A 32 8.53 1.30 3.16
C GLU A 32 7.23 1.98 3.60
N LYS A 33 6.90 1.86 4.90
CA LYS A 33 5.69 2.46 5.45
C LYS A 33 5.89 3.97 5.56
N LEU A 34 5.55 4.70 4.49
CA LEU A 34 5.65 6.16 4.46
C LEU A 34 4.69 6.77 5.49
N ARG A 35 5.26 7.43 6.52
CA ARG A 35 4.47 8.18 7.50
C ARG A 35 3.92 9.45 6.85
N ARG A 36 2.62 9.48 6.61
CA ARG A 36 1.92 10.66 6.07
C ARG A 36 1.21 11.41 7.20
N SER A 37 1.43 12.72 7.27
CA SER A 37 0.66 13.65 8.12
C SER A 37 -0.40 14.35 7.27
N PHE A 38 -1.66 14.32 7.70
CA PHE A 38 -2.76 15.01 7.03
C PHE A 38 -3.69 15.65 8.06
N THR A 39 -4.31 16.75 7.67
CA THR A 39 -5.28 17.47 8.51
C THR A 39 -6.68 17.05 8.08
N LEU A 40 -7.47 16.54 9.02
CA LEU A 40 -8.87 16.21 8.79
C LEU A 40 -9.78 17.33 9.29
N GLN A 41 -10.91 17.53 8.60
CA GLN A 41 -12.02 18.29 9.19
C GLN A 41 -12.50 17.60 10.47
N ARG A 42 -12.87 18.38 11.48
CA ARG A 42 -13.28 17.87 12.81
C ARG A 42 -14.38 16.81 12.73
N GLY A 43 -15.38 17.01 11.85
CA GLY A 43 -16.45 16.05 11.64
C GLY A 43 -15.97 14.71 11.04
N ALA A 44 -15.03 14.75 10.09
CA ALA A 44 -14.43 13.54 9.53
C ALA A 44 -13.61 12.77 10.57
N TYR A 45 -12.83 13.50 11.40
CA TYR A 45 -12.11 12.89 12.51
C TYR A 45 -13.03 12.20 13.52
N GLN A 46 -14.15 12.84 13.90
CA GLN A 46 -15.12 12.24 14.82
C GLN A 46 -15.75 10.96 14.25
N LYS A 47 -16.14 10.96 12.98
CA LYS A 47 -16.65 9.76 12.31
C LYS A 47 -15.62 8.63 12.28
N LEU A 48 -14.37 8.95 11.95
CA LEU A 48 -13.27 7.99 11.92
C LEU A 48 -12.98 7.41 13.31
N LYS A 49 -12.99 8.26 14.34
CA LYS A 49 -12.81 7.83 15.73
C LYS A 49 -13.94 6.91 16.19
N ALA A 50 -15.19 7.24 15.87
CA ALA A 50 -16.34 6.40 16.19
C ALA A 50 -16.28 5.04 15.48
N ALA A 51 -15.90 5.00 14.20
CA ALA A 51 -15.71 3.76 13.45
C ALA A 51 -14.59 2.89 14.07
N SER A 52 -13.46 3.51 14.42
CA SER A 52 -12.34 2.83 15.09
C SER A 52 -12.76 2.19 16.42
N GLN A 53 -13.54 2.90 17.23
CA GLN A 53 -14.06 2.38 18.50
C GLN A 53 -15.07 1.24 18.28
N ARG A 54 -15.97 1.38 17.31
CA ARG A 54 -16.99 0.36 17.00
C ARG A 54 -16.37 -0.94 16.50
N GLU A 55 -15.32 -0.85 15.71
CA GLU A 55 -14.71 -1.99 15.03
C GLU A 55 -13.49 -2.56 15.77
N GLY A 56 -13.04 -1.90 16.84
CA GLY A 56 -11.86 -2.30 17.61
C GLY A 56 -10.55 -2.22 16.80
N ARG A 57 -10.55 -1.47 15.69
CA ARG A 57 -9.42 -1.35 14.75
C ARG A 57 -8.76 0.02 14.87
N PRO A 58 -7.45 0.13 14.64
CA PRO A 58 -6.78 1.42 14.65
C PRO A 58 -7.27 2.29 13.48
N MET A 59 -7.44 3.60 13.73
CA MET A 59 -7.87 4.57 12.72
C MET A 59 -7.01 4.54 11.45
N SER A 60 -5.71 4.28 11.58
CA SER A 60 -4.80 4.16 10.43
C SER A 60 -5.20 3.04 9.48
N ARG A 61 -5.64 1.88 9.99
CA ARG A 61 -6.09 0.78 9.12
C ARG A 61 -7.35 1.15 8.35
N LEU A 62 -8.28 1.83 9.00
CA LEU A 62 -9.52 2.27 8.36
C LEU A 62 -9.24 3.29 7.24
N LEU A 63 -8.24 4.16 7.46
CA LEU A 63 -7.76 5.09 6.44
C LEU A 63 -7.08 4.37 5.27
N ASP A 64 -6.19 3.43 5.55
CA ASP A 64 -5.48 2.67 4.53
C ASP A 64 -6.48 1.93 3.62
N GLU A 65 -7.48 1.26 4.19
CA GLU A 65 -8.55 0.58 3.44
C GLU A 65 -9.39 1.55 2.59
N LEU A 66 -9.71 2.74 3.12
CA LEU A 66 -10.45 3.77 2.36
C LEU A 66 -9.63 4.31 1.18
N ILE A 67 -8.32 4.50 1.39
CA ILE A 67 -7.40 4.96 0.35
C ILE A 67 -7.30 3.89 -0.73
N GLU A 68 -7.05 2.62 -0.38
CA GLU A 68 -6.97 1.52 -1.33
C GLU A 68 -8.23 1.40 -2.19
N ARG A 69 -9.43 1.52 -1.60
CA ARG A 69 -10.70 1.52 -2.34
C ARG A 69 -10.88 2.69 -3.30
N SER A 70 -10.18 3.81 -3.09
CA SER A 70 -10.28 4.99 -3.97
C SER A 70 -9.35 4.93 -5.18
N TYR A 71 -8.32 4.08 -5.13
CA TYR A 71 -7.36 3.86 -6.21
C TYR A 71 -7.59 2.56 -6.99
N ALA A 72 -8.51 1.70 -6.53
CA ALA A 72 -8.99 0.50 -7.22
C ALA A 72 -10.15 0.82 -8.16
#